data_AF-A0A8J7Q2N7-F1
#
_entry.id   AF-A0A8J7Q2N7-F1
#
_cell.length_a   1.000
_cell.length_b   1.000
_cell.length_c   1.000
_cell.angle_alpha   90.00
_cell.angle_beta   90.00
_cell.angle_gamma   90.00
#
_symmetry.space_group_name_H-M   'P 1'
#
loop_
_entity.id
_entity.type
_entity.pdbx_description
1 polymer ?
#
loop_
_entity_poly.entity_id
_entity_poly.type
_entity_poly.pdbx_seq_one_letter_code
_entity_poly.pdbx_strand_id
1 'polypeptide(L)'
;MKGKDMLRTLAYRPPYVTVSFTLFLLMCNLWTIALARFPDASFFRDRDALVQLYLQHPDVVLEGDNYWYANNPSFIAGVHRVNPQQAARLVSQIEARFAEVPAPDAWVQLPRRFDAAPGAGVSSAGARFKALAHKLMLANGKYRFALKAHAFEPINLITYLFFHANWFHLLMNGFMFVLFVETLEYWVRRRWLFGAFFWGGVFAGVAYLVVLPSAANRFLIGFSGSVFVVMGMYFFYYVMPRLQSRGRDFLVASAPPGWPIAVALMLYLLELVVLKIWVEPAGAASSMPGIAIAHVAHGAGFLFGLGVAAMTYRKGLYPLNPLLANPRCLRESAWLEARPPVPREEAPIKQSAQKARRRPDEATVLAAYWEQACAADEPFYLAESGTFLFDHLIARQSWREALTVWEELDRLVPGYRLPTRSLCELIEGLAGAGYSESARTILEKTRPKFLDKERVARVLLNRTEQAVFGNGN
;
A
#
# COMPACT_ATOMS: atom_id res chain seq x y z
N MET A 1 1.10 21.88 -20.85
CA MET A 1 2.13 21.89 -19.78
C MET A 1 3.49 22.08 -20.44
N LYS A 2 4.33 23.01 -19.96
CA LYS A 2 5.67 23.27 -20.50
C LYS A 2 6.62 22.18 -20.01
N GLY A 3 7.53 21.67 -20.86
CA GLY A 3 8.37 20.48 -20.58
C GLY A 3 9.22 20.52 -19.29
N LYS A 4 9.47 21.70 -18.70
CA LYS A 4 10.14 21.83 -17.39
C LYS A 4 9.29 21.32 -16.21
N ASP A 5 7.97 21.35 -16.30
CA ASP A 5 7.08 20.82 -15.25
C ASP A 5 7.03 19.29 -15.27
N MET A 6 7.20 18.68 -16.45
CA MET A 6 7.15 17.21 -16.60
C MET A 6 8.37 16.52 -15.95
N LEU A 7 9.57 17.10 -16.09
CA LEU A 7 10.80 16.56 -15.50
C LEU A 7 10.86 16.70 -13.97
N ARG A 8 10.30 17.77 -13.40
CA ARG A 8 10.14 17.90 -11.93
C ARG A 8 9.13 16.90 -11.35
N THR A 9 8.26 16.34 -12.19
CA THR A 9 7.26 15.34 -11.80
C THR A 9 7.84 13.91 -11.83
N LEU A 10 8.92 13.68 -12.59
CA LEU A 10 9.57 12.37 -12.74
C LEU A 10 10.73 12.13 -11.75
N ALA A 11 11.17 13.14 -11.00
CA ALA A 11 12.12 12.94 -9.91
C ALA A 11 11.46 12.05 -8.85
N TYR A 12 11.91 10.80 -8.76
CA TYR A 12 11.47 9.82 -7.77
C TYR A 12 11.50 10.45 -6.38
N ARG A 13 10.33 10.84 -5.87
CA ARG A 13 10.20 11.28 -4.48
C ARG A 13 10.07 10.01 -3.65
N PRO A 14 10.91 9.82 -2.62
CA PRO A 14 10.73 8.70 -1.71
C PRO A 14 9.27 8.66 -1.21
N PRO A 15 8.70 7.47 -0.95
CA PRO A 15 7.33 7.29 -0.47
C PRO A 15 7.24 7.77 1.00
N TYR A 16 7.27 9.09 1.18
CA TYR A 16 7.26 9.73 2.50
C TYR A 16 5.98 9.41 3.26
N VAL A 17 4.83 9.29 2.59
CA VAL A 17 3.57 8.95 3.28
C VAL A 17 3.61 7.52 3.76
N THR A 18 4.01 6.58 2.91
CA THR A 18 4.13 5.17 3.30
C THR A 18 5.07 5.00 4.49
N VAL A 19 6.26 5.61 4.44
CA VAL A 19 7.25 5.50 5.52
C VAL A 19 6.76 6.18 6.80
N SER A 20 6.36 7.46 6.74
CA SER A 20 5.92 8.21 7.93
C SER A 20 4.68 7.59 8.56
N PHE A 21 3.73 7.11 7.75
CA PHE A 21 2.50 6.50 8.26
C PHE A 21 2.74 5.11 8.84
N THR A 22 3.60 4.30 8.22
CA THR A 22 3.99 2.99 8.77
C THR A 22 4.71 3.15 10.10
N LEU A 23 5.64 4.11 10.19
CA LEU A 23 6.31 4.46 11.45
C LEU A 23 5.32 4.96 12.50
N PHE A 24 4.36 5.81 12.12
CA PHE A 24 3.33 6.27 13.04
C PHE A 24 2.46 5.11 13.57
N LEU A 25 1.99 4.21 12.71
CA LEU A 25 1.23 3.04 13.12
C LEU A 25 2.06 2.09 14.00
N LEU A 26 3.34 1.92 13.69
CA LEU A 26 4.27 1.14 14.52
C LEU A 26 4.42 1.80 15.90
N MET A 27 4.61 3.12 15.96
CA MET A 27 4.70 3.86 17.22
C MET A 27 3.40 3.80 18.02
N CYS A 28 2.24 3.94 17.39
CA CYS A 28 0.95 3.76 18.05
C CYS A 28 0.85 2.37 18.65
N ASN A 29 1.20 1.31 17.93
CA ASN A 29 1.16 -0.05 18.47
C ASN A 29 2.19 -0.28 19.58
N LEU A 30 3.42 0.21 19.43
CA LEU A 30 4.44 0.15 20.48
C LEU A 30 3.98 0.88 21.74
N TRP A 31 3.34 2.05 21.59
CA TRP A 31 2.70 2.78 22.67
C TRP A 31 1.57 1.97 23.31
N THR A 32 0.72 1.32 22.51
CA THR A 32 -0.33 0.43 23.01
C THR A 32 0.23 -0.76 23.77
N ILE A 33 1.33 -1.33 23.31
CA ILE A 33 2.02 -2.44 23.98
C ILE A 33 2.67 -1.95 25.27
N ALA A 34 3.27 -0.76 25.26
CA ALA A 34 3.81 -0.13 26.45
C ALA A 34 2.68 0.13 27.48
N LEU A 35 1.54 0.68 27.05
CA LEU A 35 0.35 0.85 27.88
C LEU A 35 -0.27 -0.49 28.33
N ALA A 36 -0.21 -1.53 27.50
CA ALA A 36 -0.62 -2.88 27.85
C ALA A 36 0.40 -3.62 28.73
N ARG A 37 1.60 -3.05 28.94
CA ARG A 37 2.55 -3.43 30.01
C ARG A 37 2.34 -2.62 31.30
N PHE A 38 1.46 -1.62 31.29
CA PHE A 38 1.04 -0.88 32.48
C PHE A 38 -0.20 -1.45 33.23
N PRO A 39 -0.67 -2.69 33.00
CA PRO A 39 -1.20 -3.50 34.07
C PRO A 39 -0.07 -4.42 34.56
N ASP A 40 0.22 -4.27 35.84
CA ASP A 40 1.08 -5.06 36.69
C ASP A 40 1.13 -6.55 36.29
N ALA A 41 2.26 -7.24 36.49
CA ALA A 41 2.46 -8.65 36.07
C ALA A 41 1.42 -9.64 36.66
N SER A 42 0.55 -9.15 37.54
CA SER A 42 -0.70 -9.76 37.99
C SER A 42 -1.71 -10.01 36.85
N PHE A 43 -1.86 -9.16 35.83
CA PHE A 43 -2.90 -9.35 34.79
C PHE A 43 -2.79 -10.70 34.05
N PHE A 44 -1.58 -11.14 33.69
CA PHE A 44 -1.38 -12.45 33.06
C PHE A 44 -1.54 -13.61 34.04
N ARG A 45 -1.20 -13.39 35.32
CA ARG A 45 -1.37 -14.38 36.41
C ARG A 45 -2.85 -14.56 36.78
N ASP A 46 -3.60 -13.46 36.77
CA ASP A 46 -5.03 -13.38 37.04
C ASP A 46 -5.84 -13.88 35.85
N ARG A 47 -5.36 -13.69 34.62
CA ARG A 47 -5.87 -14.38 33.42
C ARG A 47 -5.80 -15.89 33.59
N ASP A 48 -4.64 -16.42 33.99
CA ASP A 48 -4.47 -17.86 34.19
C ASP A 48 -5.33 -18.36 35.37
N ALA A 49 -5.58 -17.51 36.38
CA ALA A 49 -6.52 -17.80 37.47
C ALA A 49 -8.01 -17.78 37.04
N LEU A 50 -8.41 -16.86 36.16
CA LEU A 50 -9.76 -16.80 35.56
C LEU A 50 -10.04 -17.99 34.65
N VAL A 51 -9.02 -18.40 33.91
CA VAL A 51 -9.02 -19.61 33.08
C VAL A 51 -9.19 -20.84 33.96
N GLN A 52 -8.39 -20.98 35.02
CA GLN A 52 -8.51 -22.06 36.00
C GLN A 52 -9.90 -22.10 36.65
N LEU A 53 -10.50 -20.95 36.94
CA LEU A 53 -11.84 -20.86 37.54
C LEU A 53 -12.96 -21.22 36.57
N TYR A 54 -12.87 -20.81 35.30
CA TYR A 54 -13.81 -21.20 34.25
C TYR A 54 -13.78 -22.71 34.00
N LEU A 55 -12.58 -23.32 34.07
CA LEU A 55 -12.41 -24.77 33.97
C LEU A 55 -13.06 -25.56 35.12
N GLN A 56 -13.33 -24.91 36.25
CA GLN A 56 -13.93 -25.53 37.45
C GLN A 56 -15.46 -25.41 37.49
N HIS A 57 -16.05 -24.56 36.65
CA HIS A 57 -17.49 -24.28 36.61
C HIS A 57 -18.00 -24.26 35.15
N PRO A 58 -18.00 -25.41 34.45
CA PRO A 58 -18.41 -25.50 33.04
C PRO A 58 -19.89 -25.17 32.79
N ASP A 59 -20.69 -25.18 33.85
CA ASP A 59 -22.09 -24.78 33.94
C ASP A 59 -22.28 -23.24 33.93
N VAL A 60 -21.23 -22.46 34.19
CA VAL A 60 -21.24 -21.00 34.02
C VAL A 60 -21.01 -20.67 32.54
N VAL A 61 -22.09 -20.69 31.77
CA VAL A 61 -22.07 -20.15 30.40
C VAL A 61 -21.84 -18.64 30.50
N LEU A 62 -20.62 -18.22 30.22
CA LEU A 62 -20.32 -16.83 29.90
C LEU A 62 -20.89 -16.57 28.50
N GLU A 63 -22.12 -16.07 28.44
CA GLU A 63 -22.66 -15.48 27.22
C GLU A 63 -21.80 -14.27 26.84
N GLY A 64 -20.85 -14.49 25.93
CA GLY A 64 -19.89 -13.51 25.45
C GLY A 64 -18.52 -14.13 25.16
N ASP A 65 -18.22 -14.31 23.87
CA ASP A 65 -16.91 -14.49 23.20
C ASP A 65 -15.67 -14.91 24.02
N ASN A 66 -15.78 -15.92 24.90
CA ASN A 66 -14.63 -16.58 25.54
C ASN A 66 -14.17 -17.85 24.83
N TYR A 67 -14.45 -17.97 23.53
CA TYR A 67 -13.95 -19.05 22.68
C TYR A 67 -12.43 -19.07 22.50
N TRP A 68 -11.73 -17.97 22.84
CA TRP A 68 -10.26 -17.93 22.85
C TRP A 68 -9.65 -18.87 23.89
N TYR A 69 -10.40 -19.20 24.95
CA TYR A 69 -9.93 -20.09 26.01
C TYR A 69 -10.28 -21.57 25.74
N ALA A 70 -11.43 -21.85 25.15
CA ALA A 70 -11.93 -23.22 24.96
C ALA A 70 -11.10 -24.11 24.01
N ASN A 71 -10.31 -23.54 23.08
CA ASN A 71 -9.67 -24.27 21.99
C ASN A 71 -8.15 -24.47 22.13
N ASN A 72 -7.56 -24.23 23.31
CA ASN A 72 -6.13 -24.48 23.52
C ASN A 72 -5.90 -25.95 23.97
N PRO A 73 -5.10 -26.78 23.28
CA PRO A 73 -4.92 -28.19 23.65
C PRO A 73 -4.34 -28.41 25.06
N SER A 74 -3.49 -27.50 25.53
CA SER A 74 -2.99 -27.51 26.92
C SER A 74 -4.03 -27.03 27.95
N PHE A 75 -5.10 -26.37 27.50
CA PHE A 75 -6.26 -25.98 28.31
C PHE A 75 -7.23 -27.15 28.54
N ILE A 76 -7.40 -28.06 27.56
CA ILE A 76 -8.26 -29.26 27.69
C ILE A 76 -7.59 -30.35 28.54
N ALA A 77 -6.26 -30.43 28.54
CA ALA A 77 -5.53 -31.44 29.31
C ALA A 77 -5.51 -31.20 30.84
N GLY A 78 -5.78 -29.97 31.31
CA GLY A 78 -5.72 -29.60 32.74
C GLY A 78 -7.04 -29.73 33.52
N VAL A 79 -8.13 -30.16 32.87
CA VAL A 79 -9.52 -29.90 33.30
C VAL A 79 -10.03 -30.73 34.49
N HIS A 80 -9.31 -31.74 34.98
CA HIS A 80 -9.93 -32.73 35.88
C HIS A 80 -9.55 -32.71 37.37
N ARG A 81 -8.84 -31.69 37.92
CA ARG A 81 -8.35 -31.81 39.32
C ARG A 81 -8.25 -30.52 40.15
N VAL A 82 -9.32 -29.75 40.34
CA VAL A 82 -9.31 -28.69 41.38
C VAL A 82 -10.58 -28.73 42.23
N ASN A 83 -10.40 -28.66 43.56
CA ASN A 83 -11.45 -28.74 44.58
C ASN A 83 -12.19 -27.38 44.70
N PRO A 84 -13.54 -27.35 44.83
CA PRO A 84 -14.34 -26.12 45.02
C PRO A 84 -13.84 -25.17 46.12
N GLN A 85 -13.22 -25.69 47.19
CA GLN A 85 -12.63 -24.86 48.25
C GLN A 85 -11.39 -24.09 47.79
N GLN A 86 -10.61 -24.65 46.86
CA GLN A 86 -9.47 -23.95 46.24
C GLN A 86 -9.96 -22.85 45.29
N ALA A 87 -11.07 -23.08 44.57
CA ALA A 87 -11.73 -22.08 43.73
C ALA A 87 -12.17 -20.85 44.55
N ALA A 88 -12.88 -21.09 45.66
CA ALA A 88 -13.37 -20.03 46.53
C ALA A 88 -12.21 -19.22 47.17
N ARG A 89 -11.12 -19.87 47.56
CA ARG A 89 -9.90 -19.20 48.05
C ARG A 89 -9.25 -18.34 46.97
N LEU A 90 -9.18 -18.83 45.73
CA LEU A 90 -8.60 -18.08 44.61
C LEU A 90 -9.43 -16.83 44.28
N VAL A 91 -10.76 -16.95 44.22
CA VAL A 91 -11.67 -15.81 44.04
C VAL A 91 -11.47 -14.78 45.14
N SER A 92 -11.44 -15.21 46.40
CA SER A 92 -11.25 -14.31 47.55
C SER A 92 -9.86 -13.64 47.53
N GLN A 93 -8.80 -14.33 47.10
CA GLN A 93 -7.47 -13.75 46.93
C GLN A 93 -7.42 -12.69 45.82
N ILE A 94 -8.12 -12.93 44.70
CA ILE A 94 -8.23 -11.95 43.62
C ILE A 94 -9.04 -10.74 44.10
N GLU A 95 -10.19 -10.96 44.74
CA GLU A 95 -11.03 -9.88 45.29
C GLU A 95 -10.26 -9.01 46.31
N ALA A 96 -9.49 -9.62 47.22
CA ALA A 96 -8.69 -8.90 48.20
C ALA A 96 -7.61 -8.02 47.54
N ARG A 97 -6.97 -8.50 46.45
CA ARG A 97 -5.98 -7.70 45.69
C ARG A 97 -6.61 -6.55 44.93
N PHE A 98 -7.83 -6.72 44.40
CA PHE A 98 -8.53 -5.67 43.68
C PHE A 98 -9.21 -4.65 44.60
N ALA A 99 -9.39 -4.95 45.88
CA ALA A 99 -9.86 -3.98 46.87
C ALA A 99 -8.84 -2.85 47.13
N GLU A 100 -7.56 -3.09 46.85
CA GLU A 100 -6.48 -2.12 47.01
C GLU A 100 -6.25 -1.24 45.76
N VAL A 101 -6.78 -1.62 44.60
CA VAL A 101 -6.71 -0.81 43.38
C VAL A 101 -7.81 0.26 43.48
N PRO A 102 -7.48 1.57 43.54
CA PRO A 102 -8.48 2.62 43.67
C PRO A 102 -9.47 2.50 42.52
N ALA A 103 -10.72 2.17 42.84
CA ALA A 103 -11.82 2.17 41.89
C ALA A 103 -11.88 3.59 41.32
N PRO A 104 -11.66 3.82 40.02
CA PRO A 104 -11.83 5.15 39.50
C PRO A 104 -13.32 5.47 39.66
N ASP A 105 -13.65 6.61 40.23
CA ASP A 105 -15.00 6.93 40.73
C ASP A 105 -16.11 6.88 39.64
N ALA A 106 -15.72 6.73 38.38
CA ALA A 106 -16.60 6.66 37.21
C ALA A 106 -17.02 5.23 36.77
N TRP A 107 -16.51 4.14 37.35
CA TRP A 107 -16.74 2.77 36.81
C TRP A 107 -17.94 2.02 37.41
N VAL A 108 -18.72 2.65 38.29
CA VAL A 108 -19.79 1.98 39.05
C VAL A 108 -21.16 2.54 38.69
N GLN A 109 -21.62 2.26 37.48
CA GLN A 109 -23.03 1.99 37.22
C GLN A 109 -23.15 0.71 36.37
N LEU A 110 -22.69 -0.42 36.92
CA LEU A 110 -23.19 -1.72 36.49
C LEU A 110 -24.73 -1.72 36.68
N PRO A 111 -25.53 -2.19 35.71
CA PRO A 111 -26.97 -2.28 35.89
C PRO A 111 -27.26 -3.08 37.16
N ARG A 112 -27.89 -2.43 38.16
CA ARG A 112 -28.30 -3.08 39.42
C ARG A 112 -29.35 -4.18 39.24
N ARG A 113 -29.81 -4.45 38.01
CA ARG A 113 -30.78 -5.50 37.67
C ARG A 113 -30.07 -6.72 37.11
N PHE A 114 -29.38 -7.45 37.96
CA PHE A 114 -29.36 -8.91 37.86
C PHE A 114 -30.23 -9.40 39.01
N ASP A 115 -31.55 -9.25 38.86
CA ASP A 115 -32.51 -9.77 39.83
C ASP A 115 -32.40 -11.29 39.80
N ALA A 116 -31.66 -11.83 40.77
CA ALA A 116 -31.55 -13.25 40.98
C ALA A 116 -32.96 -13.79 41.26
N ALA A 117 -33.39 -14.77 40.46
CA ALA A 117 -34.57 -15.55 40.81
C ALA A 117 -34.36 -16.12 42.23
N PRO A 118 -35.28 -15.90 43.17
CA PRO A 118 -35.10 -16.34 44.55
C PRO A 118 -35.12 -17.87 44.58
N GLY A 119 -33.96 -18.49 44.83
CA GLY A 119 -33.82 -19.94 44.98
C GLY A 119 -32.50 -20.56 44.51
N ALA A 120 -31.71 -19.88 43.68
CA ALA A 120 -30.45 -20.45 43.17
C ALA A 120 -29.24 -19.99 44.00
N GLY A 121 -28.83 -20.80 44.98
CA GLY A 121 -27.62 -20.58 45.82
C GLY A 121 -26.29 -20.54 45.05
N VAL A 122 -26.30 -20.82 43.74
CA VAL A 122 -25.16 -20.78 42.81
C VAL A 122 -25.04 -19.42 42.10
N SER A 123 -25.99 -18.49 42.28
CA SER A 123 -26.10 -17.25 41.48
C SER A 123 -25.20 -16.07 41.91
N SER A 124 -24.66 -16.05 43.15
CA SER A 124 -23.85 -14.91 43.62
C SER A 124 -22.39 -14.98 43.16
N ALA A 125 -21.78 -16.17 43.16
CA ALA A 125 -20.41 -16.38 42.70
C ALA A 125 -20.29 -16.18 41.18
N GLY A 126 -21.24 -16.69 40.41
CA GLY A 126 -21.29 -16.49 38.95
C GLY A 126 -21.49 -15.02 38.55
N ALA A 127 -22.37 -14.29 39.25
CA ALA A 127 -22.56 -12.86 39.01
C ALA A 127 -21.31 -12.03 39.38
N ARG A 128 -20.67 -12.33 40.52
CA ARG A 128 -19.40 -11.70 40.94
C ARG A 128 -18.26 -11.98 39.96
N PHE A 129 -18.17 -13.22 39.48
CA PHE A 129 -17.20 -13.62 38.48
C PHE A 129 -17.41 -12.91 37.13
N LYS A 130 -18.65 -12.83 36.64
CA LYS A 130 -18.99 -12.04 35.44
C LYS A 130 -18.59 -10.57 35.61
N ALA A 131 -18.86 -9.98 36.77
CA ALA A 131 -18.48 -8.60 37.06
C ALA A 131 -16.95 -8.41 37.12
N LEU A 132 -16.21 -9.35 37.70
CA LEU A 132 -14.74 -9.33 37.77
C LEU A 132 -14.09 -9.53 36.39
N ALA A 133 -14.56 -10.50 35.62
CA ALA A 133 -14.13 -10.73 34.24
C ALA A 133 -14.37 -9.49 33.37
N HIS A 134 -15.54 -8.86 33.50
CA HIS A 134 -15.84 -7.60 32.83
C HIS A 134 -14.91 -6.47 33.27
N LYS A 135 -14.63 -6.31 34.57
CA LYS A 135 -13.64 -5.32 35.07
C LYS A 135 -12.25 -5.54 34.50
N LEU A 136 -11.79 -6.79 34.43
CA LEU A 136 -10.47 -7.13 33.88
C LEU A 136 -10.40 -6.92 32.36
N MET A 137 -11.49 -7.22 31.65
CA MET A 137 -11.61 -6.85 30.24
C MET A 137 -11.56 -5.34 30.06
N LEU A 138 -12.28 -4.55 30.87
CA LEU A 138 -12.24 -3.09 30.81
C LEU A 138 -10.87 -2.50 31.20
N ALA A 139 -10.14 -3.16 32.11
CA ALA A 139 -8.76 -2.82 32.46
C ALA A 139 -7.78 -3.12 31.31
N ASN A 140 -8.12 -4.05 30.41
CA ASN A 140 -7.37 -4.27 29.19
C ASN A 140 -7.63 -3.11 28.21
N GLY A 141 -6.62 -2.27 28.03
CA GLY A 141 -6.68 -1.12 27.13
C GLY A 141 -7.21 -1.46 25.73
N LYS A 142 -6.95 -2.67 25.21
CA LYS A 142 -7.48 -3.10 23.91
C LYS A 142 -9.00 -3.14 23.87
N TYR A 143 -9.65 -3.64 24.92
CA TYR A 143 -11.11 -3.72 24.97
C TYR A 143 -11.74 -2.37 25.36
N ARG A 144 -11.04 -1.57 26.15
CA ARG A 144 -11.46 -0.19 26.45
C ARG A 144 -11.60 0.64 25.18
N PHE A 145 -10.58 0.62 24.32
CA PHE A 145 -10.50 1.43 23.10
C PHE A 145 -11.01 0.75 21.82
N ALA A 146 -11.52 -0.48 21.94
CA ALA A 146 -12.17 -1.18 20.85
C ALA A 146 -13.53 -0.58 20.53
N LEU A 147 -13.93 -0.67 19.27
CA LEU A 147 -15.27 -0.27 18.85
C LEU A 147 -16.27 -1.37 19.19
N LYS A 148 -17.18 -1.09 20.13
CA LYS A 148 -18.18 -2.03 20.66
C LYS A 148 -19.58 -1.58 20.23
N ALA A 149 -20.36 -2.49 19.65
CA ALA A 149 -21.73 -2.18 19.23
C ALA A 149 -22.67 -1.95 20.43
N HIS A 150 -22.52 -2.74 21.50
CA HIS A 150 -23.34 -2.68 22.71
C HIS A 150 -22.96 -1.54 23.68
N ALA A 151 -21.73 -1.00 23.57
CA ALA A 151 -21.18 0.01 24.45
C ALA A 151 -20.44 1.06 23.62
N PHE A 152 -21.18 1.71 22.72
CA PHE A 152 -20.63 2.69 21.80
C PHE A 152 -20.19 3.96 22.54
N GLU A 153 -18.95 4.36 22.30
CA GLU A 153 -18.44 5.67 22.68
C GLU A 153 -17.90 6.33 21.40
N PRO A 154 -18.20 7.61 21.12
CA PRO A 154 -17.76 8.26 19.88
C PRO A 154 -16.25 8.20 19.63
N ILE A 155 -15.44 8.29 20.69
CA ILE A 155 -13.99 8.20 20.61
C ILE A 155 -13.52 6.83 20.08
N ASN A 156 -14.29 5.78 20.33
CA ASN A 156 -13.99 4.42 19.89
C ASN A 156 -14.07 4.26 18.37
N LEU A 157 -14.68 5.19 17.62
CA LEU A 157 -14.62 5.23 16.14
C LEU A 157 -13.24 5.60 15.60
N ILE A 158 -12.42 6.26 16.42
CA ILE A 158 -11.08 6.69 16.03
C ILE A 158 -10.06 5.75 16.66
N THR A 159 -10.19 5.46 17.95
CA THR A 159 -9.17 4.71 18.67
C THR A 159 -9.01 3.30 18.14
N TYR A 160 -10.10 2.61 17.78
CA TYR A 160 -10.03 1.21 17.37
C TYR A 160 -9.09 0.96 16.18
N LEU A 161 -8.90 1.95 15.30
CA LEU A 161 -7.99 1.87 14.15
C LEU A 161 -6.53 1.61 14.58
N PHE A 162 -6.15 2.02 15.78
CA PHE A 162 -4.77 1.96 16.27
C PHE A 162 -4.47 0.71 17.11
N PHE A 163 -5.48 -0.08 17.46
CA PHE A 163 -5.33 -1.28 18.29
C PHE A 163 -5.38 -2.54 17.45
N HIS A 164 -4.53 -3.53 17.74
CA HIS A 164 -4.53 -4.81 17.02
C HIS A 164 -4.66 -5.99 17.97
N ALA A 165 -5.29 -7.04 17.46
CA ALA A 165 -5.52 -8.27 18.22
C ALA A 165 -4.19 -8.87 18.70
N ASN A 166 -3.24 -8.98 17.76
CA ASN A 166 -1.90 -9.54 17.98
C ASN A 166 -0.92 -8.96 16.95
N TRP A 167 0.36 -9.35 17.07
CA TRP A 167 1.44 -8.91 16.18
C TRP A 167 1.22 -9.32 14.73
N PHE A 168 0.74 -10.54 14.49
CA PHE A 168 0.48 -11.02 13.14
C PHE A 168 -0.58 -10.16 12.42
N HIS A 169 -1.67 -9.82 13.11
CA HIS A 169 -2.72 -8.93 12.58
C HIS A 169 -2.15 -7.55 12.23
N LEU A 170 -1.29 -6.98 13.09
CA LEU A 170 -0.60 -5.72 12.79
C LEU A 170 0.31 -5.84 11.56
N LEU A 171 1.18 -6.86 11.53
CA LEU A 171 2.13 -7.07 10.45
C LEU A 171 1.42 -7.24 9.11
N MET A 172 0.32 -8.01 9.09
CA MET A 172 -0.42 -8.23 7.85
C MET A 172 -1.14 -6.98 7.36
N ASN A 173 -1.76 -6.21 8.27
CA ASN A 173 -2.35 -4.92 7.89
C ASN A 173 -1.29 -3.93 7.38
N GLY A 174 -0.12 -3.87 8.03
CA GLY A 174 0.99 -3.02 7.60
C GLY A 174 1.56 -3.44 6.25
N PHE A 175 1.79 -4.74 6.05
CA PHE A 175 2.27 -5.30 4.79
C PHE A 175 1.32 -4.97 3.62
N MET A 176 0.03 -5.25 3.79
CA MET A 176 -0.98 -4.93 2.78
C MET A 176 -1.05 -3.42 2.52
N PHE A 177 -1.05 -2.60 3.58
CA PHE A 177 -1.04 -1.15 3.44
C PHE A 177 0.13 -0.66 2.58
N VAL A 178 1.37 -1.07 2.90
CA VAL A 178 2.58 -0.68 2.15
C VAL A 178 2.49 -1.12 0.69
N LEU A 179 2.07 -2.36 0.45
CA LEU A 179 1.95 -2.95 -0.89
C LEU A 179 1.05 -2.12 -1.82
N PHE A 180 -0.11 -1.69 -1.33
CA PHE A 180 -1.07 -0.95 -2.15
C PHE A 180 -0.85 0.57 -2.14
N VAL A 181 -0.45 1.15 -1.00
CA VAL A 181 -0.25 2.60 -0.88
C VAL A 181 0.92 3.09 -1.70
N GLU A 182 2.04 2.38 -1.76
CA GLU A 182 3.19 2.81 -2.57
C GLU A 182 2.77 3.07 -4.02
N THR A 183 2.02 2.14 -4.60
CA THR A 183 1.50 2.27 -5.96
C THR A 183 0.52 3.44 -6.09
N LEU A 184 -0.38 3.60 -5.12
CA LEU A 184 -1.37 4.68 -5.12
C LEU A 184 -0.78 6.06 -4.87
N GLU A 185 0.34 6.18 -4.15
CA GLU A 185 0.99 7.46 -3.88
C GLU A 185 1.49 8.12 -5.18
N TYR A 186 1.80 7.32 -6.20
CA TYR A 186 2.11 7.81 -7.55
C TYR A 186 0.88 8.35 -8.31
N TRP A 187 -0.32 7.91 -7.94
CA TRP A 187 -1.57 8.17 -8.67
C TRP A 187 -2.57 9.02 -7.90
N VAL A 188 -2.36 9.26 -6.63
CA VAL A 188 -3.31 9.98 -5.80
C VAL A 188 -2.52 10.94 -4.96
N ARG A 189 -2.93 12.21 -4.95
CA ARG A 189 -2.25 13.21 -4.11
C ARG A 189 -2.32 12.73 -2.65
N ARG A 190 -1.17 12.74 -1.98
CA ARG A 190 -0.96 12.32 -0.58
C ARG A 190 -2.10 12.65 0.38
N ARG A 191 -2.58 13.90 0.40
CA ARG A 191 -3.68 14.34 1.28
C ARG A 191 -4.99 13.59 1.05
N TRP A 192 -5.30 13.22 -0.19
CA TRP A 192 -6.49 12.46 -0.53
C TRP A 192 -6.33 11.00 -0.15
N LEU A 193 -5.14 10.43 -0.34
CA LEU A 193 -4.87 9.05 0.06
C LEU A 193 -4.95 8.89 1.58
N PHE A 194 -4.33 9.81 2.33
CA PHE A 194 -4.43 9.85 3.79
C PHE A 194 -5.88 10.06 4.25
N GLY A 195 -6.58 11.04 3.68
CA GLY A 195 -7.98 11.32 4.02
C GLY A 195 -8.89 10.12 3.73
N ALA A 196 -8.70 9.45 2.59
CA ALA A 196 -9.44 8.24 2.23
C ALA A 196 -9.18 7.12 3.24
N PHE A 197 -7.90 6.83 3.54
CA PHE A 197 -7.53 5.82 4.52
C PHE A 197 -8.18 6.09 5.89
N PHE A 198 -8.03 7.31 6.42
CA PHE A 198 -8.50 7.65 7.76
C PHE A 198 -10.02 7.66 7.83
N TRP A 199 -10.68 8.44 6.97
CA TRP A 199 -12.14 8.57 6.99
C TRP A 199 -12.85 7.31 6.51
N GLY A 200 -12.23 6.55 5.61
CA GLY A 200 -12.75 5.24 5.20
C GLY A 200 -12.63 4.19 6.29
N GLY A 201 -11.63 4.31 7.18
CA GLY A 201 -11.60 3.57 8.45
C GLY A 201 -12.79 3.90 9.32
N VAL A 202 -13.00 5.18 9.64
CA VAL A 202 -14.16 5.64 10.41
C VAL A 202 -15.48 5.17 9.78
N PHE A 203 -15.61 5.28 8.45
CA PHE A 203 -16.78 4.80 7.71
C PHE A 203 -16.98 3.28 7.87
N ALA A 204 -15.91 2.48 7.79
CA ALA A 204 -15.97 1.05 8.04
C ALA A 204 -16.43 0.72 9.47
N GLY A 205 -15.99 1.50 10.46
CA GLY A 205 -16.45 1.39 11.85
C GLY A 205 -17.93 1.75 12.01
N VAL A 206 -18.41 2.79 11.35
CA VAL A 206 -19.84 3.14 11.35
C VAL A 206 -20.67 2.04 10.68
N ALA A 207 -20.24 1.52 9.53
CA ALA A 207 -20.91 0.43 8.84
C ALA A 207 -20.98 -0.83 9.72
N TYR A 208 -19.91 -1.12 10.46
CA TYR A 208 -19.90 -2.17 11.46
C TYR A 208 -20.99 -1.99 12.52
N LEU A 209 -21.13 -0.79 13.09
CA LEU A 209 -22.15 -0.49 14.11
C LEU A 209 -23.58 -0.57 13.58
N VAL A 210 -23.79 -0.22 12.31
CA VAL A 210 -25.11 -0.22 11.68
C VAL A 210 -25.58 -1.65 11.36
N VAL A 211 -24.66 -2.51 10.90
CA VAL A 211 -25.00 -3.87 10.44
C VAL A 211 -25.04 -4.87 11.59
N LEU A 212 -24.21 -4.69 12.63
CA LEU A 212 -24.21 -5.58 13.79
C LEU A 212 -25.21 -5.09 14.83
N PRO A 213 -26.18 -5.93 15.24
CA PRO A 213 -27.12 -5.57 16.29
C PRO A 213 -26.38 -5.16 17.57
N SER A 214 -26.88 -4.13 18.26
CA SER A 214 -26.34 -3.66 19.53
C SER A 214 -26.33 -4.74 20.63
N ALA A 215 -27.09 -5.83 20.49
CA ALA A 215 -27.05 -6.97 21.40
C ALA A 215 -25.81 -7.87 21.24
N ALA A 216 -25.03 -7.69 20.17
CA ALA A 216 -23.83 -8.49 19.95
C ALA A 216 -22.69 -8.03 20.88
N ASN A 217 -22.22 -8.91 21.76
CA ASN A 217 -21.04 -8.69 22.61
C ASN A 217 -19.73 -8.84 21.82
N ARG A 218 -19.64 -8.13 20.69
CA ARG A 218 -18.54 -8.18 19.74
C ARG A 218 -17.86 -6.81 19.69
N PHE A 219 -16.57 -6.81 19.39
CA PHE A 219 -15.79 -5.59 19.25
C PHE A 219 -14.92 -5.63 18.00
N LEU A 220 -14.67 -4.45 17.42
CA LEU A 220 -13.80 -4.26 16.26
C LEU A 220 -12.50 -3.57 16.70
N ILE A 221 -11.37 -4.10 16.23
CA ILE A 221 -10.04 -3.52 16.41
C ILE A 221 -9.22 -3.68 15.13
N GLY A 222 -8.39 -2.69 14.85
CA GLY A 222 -7.42 -2.66 13.76
C GLY A 222 -7.85 -1.75 12.62
N PHE A 223 -6.86 -1.25 11.88
CA PHE A 223 -7.09 -0.43 10.70
C PHE A 223 -7.35 -1.26 9.43
N SER A 224 -7.68 -2.55 9.55
CA SER A 224 -7.92 -3.41 8.39
C SER A 224 -9.02 -2.85 7.48
N GLY A 225 -10.10 -2.28 8.03
CA GLY A 225 -11.10 -1.54 7.24
C GLY A 225 -10.50 -0.41 6.40
N SER A 226 -9.55 0.36 6.94
CA SER A 226 -8.81 1.39 6.19
C SER A 226 -7.89 0.81 5.12
N VAL A 227 -7.27 -0.35 5.35
CA VAL A 227 -6.50 -1.07 4.32
C VAL A 227 -7.41 -1.42 3.15
N PHE A 228 -8.62 -1.90 3.43
CA PHE A 228 -9.59 -2.21 2.38
C PHE A 228 -10.01 -0.98 1.56
N VAL A 229 -10.05 0.21 2.15
CA VAL A 229 -10.25 1.46 1.41
C VAL A 229 -9.15 1.65 0.36
N VAL A 230 -7.89 1.48 0.77
CA VAL A 230 -6.74 1.57 -0.14
C VAL A 230 -6.84 0.49 -1.23
N MET A 231 -7.23 -0.73 -0.88
CA MET A 231 -7.43 -1.81 -1.83
C MET A 231 -8.55 -1.50 -2.84
N GLY A 232 -9.66 -0.92 -2.39
CA GLY A 232 -10.74 -0.46 -3.27
C GLY A 232 -10.28 0.61 -4.24
N MET A 233 -9.52 1.59 -3.74
CA MET A 233 -8.91 2.60 -4.61
C MET A 233 -7.93 1.99 -5.62
N TYR A 234 -7.09 1.05 -5.19
CA TYR A 234 -6.15 0.34 -6.06
C TYR A 234 -6.88 -0.45 -7.14
N PHE A 235 -7.94 -1.18 -6.77
CA PHE A 235 -8.78 -1.92 -7.72
C PHE A 235 -9.35 -1.00 -8.79
N PHE A 236 -9.92 0.15 -8.39
CA PHE A 236 -10.48 1.12 -9.32
C PHE A 236 -9.43 1.68 -10.28
N TYR A 237 -8.28 2.12 -9.77
CA TYR A 237 -7.27 2.79 -10.58
C TYR A 237 -6.44 1.84 -11.45
N TYR A 238 -6.18 0.63 -10.97
CA TYR A 238 -5.25 -0.29 -11.61
C TYR A 238 -5.92 -1.48 -12.29
N VAL A 239 -6.90 -2.10 -11.64
CA VAL A 239 -7.48 -3.38 -12.08
C VAL A 239 -8.60 -3.13 -13.09
N MET A 240 -9.56 -2.25 -12.79
CA MET A 240 -10.72 -2.02 -13.66
C MET A 240 -10.35 -1.60 -15.10
N PRO A 241 -9.43 -0.65 -15.35
CA PRO A 241 -9.08 -0.27 -16.72
C PRO A 241 -8.46 -1.42 -17.53
N ARG A 242 -7.74 -2.33 -16.87
CA ARG A 242 -7.13 -3.50 -17.52
C ARG A 242 -8.13 -4.60 -17.82
N LEU A 243 -9.11 -4.80 -16.93
CA LEU A 243 -10.22 -5.71 -17.20
C LEU A 243 -11.04 -5.23 -18.40
N GLN A 244 -11.23 -3.92 -18.56
CA GLN A 244 -11.92 -3.33 -19.69
C GLN A 244 -11.14 -3.46 -21.01
N SER A 245 -9.82 -3.23 -20.99
CA SER A 245 -9.01 -3.29 -22.22
C SER A 245 -8.62 -4.70 -22.65
N ARG A 246 -8.61 -5.69 -21.75
CA ARG A 246 -8.12 -7.06 -22.04
C ARG A 246 -9.09 -8.16 -21.68
N GLY A 247 -10.40 -7.90 -21.74
CA GLY A 247 -11.46 -8.77 -21.20
C GLY A 247 -11.40 -10.26 -21.59
N ARG A 248 -10.63 -10.63 -22.62
CA ARG A 248 -10.35 -12.03 -22.99
C ARG A 248 -8.90 -12.49 -22.73
N ASP A 249 -7.91 -11.64 -22.99
CA ASP A 249 -6.49 -12.03 -22.91
C ASP A 249 -5.88 -11.84 -21.51
N PHE A 250 -6.55 -11.11 -20.62
CA PHE A 250 -6.09 -10.84 -19.25
C PHE A 250 -5.90 -12.11 -18.40
N LEU A 251 -6.67 -13.17 -18.70
CA LEU A 251 -6.58 -14.45 -17.99
C LEU A 251 -5.48 -15.38 -18.55
N VAL A 252 -5.02 -15.15 -19.79
CA VAL A 252 -4.20 -16.12 -20.55
C VAL A 252 -2.80 -15.58 -20.85
N ALA A 253 -2.63 -14.27 -20.99
CA ALA A 253 -1.34 -13.67 -21.35
C ALA A 253 -0.48 -13.37 -20.12
N SER A 254 0.59 -14.16 -19.96
CA SER A 254 1.83 -13.90 -19.21
C SER A 254 1.71 -12.83 -18.11
N ALA A 255 1.43 -13.29 -16.89
CA ALA A 255 1.35 -12.51 -15.65
C ALA A 255 2.30 -11.28 -15.65
N PRO A 256 1.76 -10.06 -15.85
CA PRO A 256 2.57 -8.85 -15.76
C PRO A 256 3.19 -8.72 -14.37
N PRO A 257 4.24 -7.90 -14.17
CA PRO A 257 4.92 -7.70 -12.88
C PRO A 257 4.01 -7.31 -11.68
N GLY A 258 2.74 -6.95 -11.91
CA GLY A 258 1.74 -6.68 -10.85
C GLY A 258 0.72 -7.80 -10.59
N TRP A 259 0.82 -8.95 -11.27
CA TRP A 259 -0.08 -10.09 -11.10
C TRP A 259 -0.11 -10.64 -9.66
N PRO A 260 1.00 -10.76 -8.91
CA PRO A 260 0.95 -11.22 -7.53
C PRO A 260 0.08 -10.32 -6.63
N ILE A 261 0.03 -9.02 -6.91
CA ILE A 261 -0.78 -8.05 -6.16
C ILE A 261 -2.25 -8.17 -6.53
N ALA A 262 -2.55 -8.33 -7.82
CA ALA A 262 -3.91 -8.58 -8.29
C ALA A 262 -4.45 -9.93 -7.79
N VAL A 263 -3.61 -10.97 -7.77
CA VAL A 263 -3.96 -12.28 -7.20
C VAL A 263 -4.09 -12.22 -5.70
N ALA A 264 -3.21 -11.53 -4.98
CA ALA A 264 -3.37 -11.33 -3.54
C ALA A 264 -4.69 -10.59 -3.23
N LEU A 265 -4.99 -9.53 -3.98
CA LEU A 265 -6.26 -8.81 -3.90
C LEU A 265 -7.45 -9.74 -4.22
N MET A 266 -7.35 -10.55 -5.27
CA MET A 266 -8.42 -11.44 -5.69
C MET A 266 -8.61 -12.60 -4.71
N LEU A 267 -7.53 -13.19 -4.19
CA LEU A 267 -7.57 -14.25 -3.17
C LEU A 267 -8.11 -13.72 -1.84
N TYR A 268 -7.82 -12.46 -1.49
CA TYR A 268 -8.33 -11.83 -0.28
C TYR A 268 -9.79 -11.39 -0.43
N LEU A 269 -10.20 -10.92 -1.61
CA LEU A 269 -11.61 -10.74 -1.96
C LEU A 269 -12.36 -12.08 -2.05
N LEU A 270 -11.68 -13.12 -2.53
CA LEU A 270 -12.20 -14.48 -2.58
C LEU A 270 -12.31 -15.06 -1.16
N GLU A 271 -11.41 -14.73 -0.23
CA GLU A 271 -11.57 -15.03 1.18
C GLU A 271 -12.86 -14.40 1.73
N LEU A 272 -13.11 -13.11 1.42
CA LEU A 272 -14.35 -12.42 1.81
C LEU A 272 -15.61 -13.06 1.22
N VAL A 273 -15.53 -13.64 0.01
CA VAL A 273 -16.68 -14.24 -0.69
C VAL A 273 -16.86 -15.72 -0.33
N VAL A 274 -15.79 -16.49 -0.31
CA VAL A 274 -15.78 -17.95 -0.09
C VAL A 274 -16.02 -18.28 1.37
N LEU A 275 -15.36 -17.61 2.32
CA LEU A 275 -15.62 -17.87 3.74
C LEU A 275 -17.09 -17.54 4.09
N LYS A 276 -17.66 -16.51 3.46
CA LYS A 276 -19.01 -16.05 3.80
C LYS A 276 -20.13 -16.83 3.10
N ILE A 277 -19.98 -17.13 1.81
CA ILE A 277 -21.00 -17.84 1.03
C ILE A 277 -20.96 -19.34 1.31
N TRP A 278 -19.79 -19.93 1.58
CA TRP A 278 -19.67 -21.39 1.69
C TRP A 278 -19.57 -21.91 3.13
N VAL A 279 -19.04 -21.12 4.07
CA VAL A 279 -18.81 -21.61 5.45
C VAL A 279 -19.93 -21.18 6.42
N GLU A 280 -20.56 -20.01 6.24
CA GLU A 280 -21.64 -19.55 7.13
C GLU A 280 -22.98 -20.29 6.99
N PRO A 281 -23.47 -20.71 5.79
CA PRO A 281 -24.76 -21.41 5.70
C PRO A 281 -24.77 -22.80 6.34
N ALA A 282 -23.59 -23.39 6.60
CA ALA A 282 -23.46 -24.77 7.06
C ALA A 282 -23.63 -24.96 8.58
N GLY A 283 -24.01 -23.92 9.34
CA GLY A 283 -24.20 -24.02 10.80
C GLY A 283 -22.94 -24.32 11.63
N ALA A 284 -21.79 -24.57 10.98
CA ALA A 284 -20.49 -24.86 11.59
C ALA A 284 -19.63 -23.61 11.88
N ALA A 285 -20.09 -22.43 11.45
CA ALA A 285 -19.40 -21.14 11.64
C ALA A 285 -19.41 -20.61 13.09
N SER A 286 -19.94 -21.37 14.05
CA SER A 286 -19.96 -21.04 15.48
C SER A 286 -18.63 -21.29 16.21
N SER A 287 -17.65 -21.94 15.58
CA SER A 287 -16.43 -22.37 16.29
C SER A 287 -15.24 -21.38 16.26
N MET A 288 -15.28 -20.32 15.43
CA MET A 288 -14.33 -19.20 15.51
C MET A 288 -15.04 -17.84 15.46
N PRO A 289 -15.69 -17.41 16.56
CA PRO A 289 -16.56 -16.22 16.62
C PRO A 289 -15.92 -14.89 16.22
N GLY A 290 -14.59 -14.79 16.12
CA GLY A 290 -13.89 -13.53 15.82
C GLY A 290 -13.66 -13.22 14.33
N ILE A 291 -13.75 -14.20 13.42
CA ILE A 291 -13.32 -14.02 12.02
C ILE A 291 -14.42 -13.36 11.17
N ALA A 292 -15.68 -13.80 11.33
CA ALA A 292 -16.81 -13.40 10.49
C ALA A 292 -17.15 -11.88 10.54
N ILE A 293 -16.75 -11.21 11.61
CA ILE A 293 -17.23 -9.89 12.01
C ILE A 293 -16.48 -8.76 11.30
N ALA A 294 -15.18 -8.94 11.07
CA ALA A 294 -14.35 -7.92 10.42
C ALA A 294 -14.74 -7.72 8.94
N HIS A 295 -15.41 -8.70 8.32
CA HIS A 295 -15.79 -8.66 6.91
C HIS A 295 -16.74 -7.52 6.54
N VAL A 296 -17.66 -7.12 7.44
CA VAL A 296 -18.54 -5.97 7.17
C VAL A 296 -17.72 -4.70 7.06
N ALA A 297 -16.81 -4.46 8.01
CA ALA A 297 -15.92 -3.32 8.00
C ALA A 297 -15.00 -3.34 6.76
N HIS A 298 -14.50 -4.52 6.38
CA HIS A 298 -13.68 -4.70 5.17
C HIS A 298 -14.45 -4.37 3.89
N GLY A 299 -15.63 -4.94 3.71
CA GLY A 299 -16.48 -4.68 2.54
C GLY A 299 -16.89 -3.21 2.45
N ALA A 300 -17.31 -2.60 3.57
CA ALA A 300 -17.65 -1.19 3.64
C ALA A 300 -16.45 -0.29 3.32
N GLY A 301 -15.27 -0.60 3.87
CA GLY A 301 -14.03 0.10 3.56
C GLY A 301 -13.69 0.02 2.07
N PHE A 302 -13.76 -1.18 1.48
CA PHE A 302 -13.51 -1.38 0.05
C PHE A 302 -14.45 -0.56 -0.84
N LEU A 303 -15.75 -0.62 -0.59
CA LEU A 303 -16.76 0.14 -1.32
C LEU A 303 -16.55 1.65 -1.16
N PHE A 304 -16.19 2.11 0.04
CA PHE A 304 -15.84 3.51 0.28
C PHE A 304 -14.61 3.91 -0.56
N GLY A 305 -13.59 3.06 -0.62
CA GLY A 305 -12.41 3.25 -1.47
C GLY A 305 -12.74 3.38 -2.95
N LEU A 306 -13.60 2.49 -3.47
CA LEU A 306 -14.11 2.59 -4.85
C LEU A 306 -14.81 3.93 -5.09
N GLY A 307 -15.68 4.34 -4.16
CA GLY A 307 -16.41 5.61 -4.25
C GLY A 307 -15.48 6.82 -4.24
N VAL A 308 -14.48 6.83 -3.36
CA VAL A 308 -13.47 7.90 -3.32
C VAL A 308 -12.68 7.93 -4.62
N ALA A 309 -12.18 6.79 -5.10
CA ALA A 309 -11.42 6.71 -6.35
C ALA A 309 -12.24 7.17 -7.56
N ALA A 310 -13.50 6.76 -7.66
CA ALA A 310 -14.42 7.21 -8.70
C ALA A 310 -14.66 8.72 -8.62
N MET A 311 -14.86 9.28 -7.42
CA MET A 311 -15.01 10.72 -7.22
C MET A 311 -13.75 11.49 -7.64
N THR A 312 -12.58 11.06 -7.19
CA THR A 312 -11.31 11.73 -7.51
C THR A 312 -10.93 11.58 -8.99
N TYR A 313 -11.31 10.47 -9.62
CA TYR A 313 -11.21 10.28 -11.06
C TYR A 313 -12.11 11.27 -11.82
N ARG A 314 -13.42 11.34 -11.49
CA ARG A 314 -14.38 12.26 -12.14
C ARG A 314 -14.00 13.72 -11.99
N LYS A 315 -13.41 14.12 -10.86
CA LYS A 315 -12.98 15.50 -10.60
C LYS A 315 -11.60 15.84 -11.20
N GLY A 316 -10.95 14.91 -11.91
CA GLY A 316 -9.61 15.13 -12.47
C GLY A 316 -8.54 15.37 -11.39
N LEU A 317 -8.75 14.88 -10.17
CA LEU A 317 -7.84 15.04 -9.03
C LEU A 317 -6.76 13.95 -8.95
N TYR A 318 -6.88 12.95 -9.82
CA TYR A 318 -5.83 11.99 -10.16
C TYR A 318 -4.71 12.76 -10.92
N PRO A 319 -3.47 12.82 -10.41
CA PRO A 319 -2.32 13.15 -11.23
C PRO A 319 -2.18 12.01 -12.22
N LEU A 320 -2.78 12.22 -13.38
CA LEU A 320 -2.45 11.66 -14.66
C LEU A 320 -0.96 11.28 -14.69
N ASN A 321 -0.65 10.00 -14.41
CA ASN A 321 0.60 9.44 -14.87
C ASN A 321 0.58 9.66 -16.39
N PRO A 322 1.51 10.42 -16.99
CA PRO A 322 1.47 10.77 -18.40
C PRO A 322 1.23 9.56 -19.32
N LEU A 323 1.68 8.38 -18.88
CA LEU A 323 1.50 7.10 -19.58
C LEU A 323 0.05 6.58 -19.59
N LEU A 324 -0.76 6.89 -18.58
CA LEU A 324 -2.21 6.57 -18.54
C LEU A 324 -3.08 7.76 -18.94
N ALA A 325 -2.48 8.95 -18.99
CA ALA A 325 -3.15 10.21 -19.16
C ALA A 325 -3.30 10.70 -20.58
N ASN A 326 -2.56 10.11 -21.49
CA ASN A 326 -2.70 10.43 -22.88
C ASN A 326 -3.93 9.67 -23.39
N PRO A 327 -5.08 10.32 -23.65
CA PRO A 327 -6.16 9.68 -24.38
C PRO A 327 -5.71 9.25 -25.78
N ARG A 328 -4.55 9.71 -26.28
CA ARG A 328 -3.89 9.07 -27.43
C ARG A 328 -3.27 7.71 -27.12
N CYS A 329 -2.74 7.41 -25.93
CA CYS A 329 -2.26 6.05 -25.64
C CYS A 329 -3.42 5.05 -25.48
N LEU A 330 -4.55 5.49 -24.91
CA LEU A 330 -5.78 4.68 -24.87
C LEU A 330 -6.47 4.59 -26.25
N ARG A 331 -6.40 5.65 -27.07
CA ARG A 331 -6.84 5.57 -28.48
C ARG A 331 -5.86 4.80 -29.35
N GLU A 332 -4.57 4.86 -29.12
CA GLU A 332 -3.54 4.12 -29.88
C GLU A 332 -3.67 2.64 -29.55
N SER A 333 -3.91 2.23 -28.30
CA SER A 333 -4.23 0.83 -28.01
C SER A 333 -5.53 0.38 -28.69
N ALA A 334 -6.60 1.18 -28.62
CA ALA A 334 -7.88 0.85 -29.28
C ALA A 334 -7.81 0.93 -30.83
N TRP A 335 -6.95 1.78 -31.39
CA TRP A 335 -6.73 1.95 -32.82
C TRP A 335 -5.73 0.90 -33.37
N LEU A 336 -4.80 0.43 -32.54
CA LEU A 336 -3.95 -0.73 -32.78
C LEU A 336 -4.74 -2.03 -32.77
N GLU A 337 -5.78 -2.13 -31.92
CA GLU A 337 -6.67 -3.29 -31.84
C GLU A 337 -7.77 -3.30 -32.90
N ALA A 338 -8.23 -2.13 -33.38
CA ALA A 338 -9.26 -2.00 -34.41
C ALA A 338 -8.73 -2.04 -35.85
N ARG A 339 -7.41 -2.04 -36.06
CA ARG A 339 -6.85 -2.33 -37.39
C ARG A 339 -7.09 -3.82 -37.67
N PRO A 340 -7.65 -4.20 -38.85
CA PRO A 340 -7.48 -5.57 -39.31
C PRO A 340 -5.97 -5.86 -39.24
N PRO A 341 -5.53 -7.06 -38.83
CA PRO A 341 -4.11 -7.37 -38.74
C PRO A 341 -3.50 -7.12 -40.12
N VAL A 342 -2.94 -5.91 -40.29
CA VAL A 342 -2.04 -5.61 -41.38
C VAL A 342 -0.93 -6.62 -41.14
N PRO A 343 -0.58 -7.47 -42.12
CA PRO A 343 0.57 -8.35 -42.00
C PRO A 343 1.75 -7.45 -41.62
N ARG A 344 2.09 -7.44 -40.33
CA ARG A 344 3.04 -6.51 -39.76
C ARG A 344 4.39 -7.06 -40.18
N GLU A 345 4.94 -6.51 -41.25
CA GLU A 345 6.39 -6.41 -41.43
C GLU A 345 6.98 -5.52 -40.32
N GLU A 346 6.76 -5.87 -39.05
CA GLU A 346 7.49 -5.34 -37.89
C GLU A 346 8.94 -5.86 -37.85
N ALA A 347 9.30 -6.76 -38.76
CA ALA A 347 10.61 -7.39 -38.85
C ALA A 347 11.76 -6.42 -39.16
N PRO A 348 11.66 -5.44 -40.09
CA PRO A 348 12.84 -4.72 -40.58
C PRO A 348 13.54 -3.89 -39.50
N ILE A 349 12.80 -3.06 -38.76
CA ILE A 349 13.42 -2.18 -37.75
C ILE A 349 13.97 -2.95 -36.56
N LYS A 350 13.28 -4.02 -36.11
CA LYS A 350 13.76 -4.92 -35.05
C LYS A 350 15.03 -5.65 -35.48
N GLN A 351 15.09 -6.10 -36.73
CA GLN A 351 16.28 -6.74 -37.30
C GLN A 351 17.44 -5.74 -37.43
N SER A 352 17.19 -4.52 -37.89
CA SER A 352 18.20 -3.46 -37.96
C SER A 352 18.72 -3.04 -36.59
N ALA A 353 17.84 -2.90 -35.60
CA ALA A 353 18.22 -2.66 -34.21
C ALA A 353 19.11 -3.79 -33.67
N GLN A 354 18.74 -5.05 -33.92
CA GLN A 354 19.55 -6.20 -33.52
C GLN A 354 20.90 -6.24 -34.24
N LYS A 355 20.94 -5.91 -35.54
CA LYS A 355 22.17 -5.85 -36.33
C LYS A 355 23.09 -4.73 -35.84
N ALA A 356 22.55 -3.55 -35.55
CA ALA A 356 23.27 -2.41 -34.98
C ALA A 356 23.87 -2.74 -33.61
N ARG A 357 23.12 -3.40 -32.72
CA ARG A 357 23.64 -3.86 -31.42
C ARG A 357 24.79 -4.87 -31.55
N ARG A 358 24.75 -5.72 -32.58
CA ARG A 358 25.80 -6.73 -32.85
C ARG A 358 27.03 -6.12 -33.52
N ARG A 359 26.89 -4.97 -34.17
CA ARG A 359 27.94 -4.32 -34.99
C ARG A 359 27.93 -2.80 -34.76
N PRO A 360 28.19 -2.34 -33.52
CA PRO A 360 28.13 -0.93 -33.16
C PRO A 360 29.27 -0.09 -33.79
N ASP A 361 30.23 -0.74 -34.43
CA ASP A 361 31.38 -0.16 -35.10
C ASP A 361 31.21 -0.04 -36.63
N GLU A 362 30.12 -0.58 -37.21
CA GLU A 362 29.84 -0.47 -38.64
C GLU A 362 28.91 0.73 -38.95
N ALA A 363 29.48 1.84 -39.42
CA ALA A 363 28.75 3.09 -39.74
C ALA A 363 27.53 2.87 -40.66
N THR A 364 27.66 2.00 -41.66
CA THR A 364 26.58 1.69 -42.61
C THR A 364 25.40 0.98 -41.96
N VAL A 365 25.66 0.13 -40.96
CA VAL A 365 24.61 -0.54 -40.18
C VAL A 365 23.88 0.46 -39.29
N LEU A 366 24.62 1.36 -38.65
CA LEU A 366 24.04 2.39 -37.78
C LEU A 366 23.22 3.42 -38.56
N ALA A 367 23.73 3.87 -39.72
CA ALA A 367 23.01 4.78 -40.60
C ALA A 367 21.72 4.15 -41.14
N ALA A 368 21.76 2.89 -41.58
CA ALA A 368 20.56 2.17 -42.02
C ALA A 368 19.54 1.99 -40.89
N TYR A 369 20.01 1.75 -39.65
CA TYR A 369 19.11 1.69 -38.49
C TYR A 369 18.47 3.05 -38.18
N TRP A 370 19.26 4.14 -38.20
CA TRP A 370 18.75 5.50 -38.02
C TRP A 370 17.71 5.87 -39.09
N GLU A 371 17.98 5.59 -40.35
CA GLU A 371 17.06 5.88 -41.46
C GLU A 371 15.73 5.12 -41.31
N GLN A 372 15.79 3.83 -40.95
CA GLN A 372 14.59 3.05 -40.67
C GLN A 372 13.83 3.55 -39.45
N ALA A 373 14.53 4.01 -38.41
CA ALA A 373 13.90 4.60 -37.23
C ALA A 373 13.21 5.93 -37.54
N CYS A 374 13.84 6.77 -38.37
CA CYS A 374 13.24 8.00 -38.90
C CYS A 374 11.99 7.70 -39.75
N ALA A 375 12.03 6.66 -40.58
CA ALA A 375 10.89 6.25 -41.39
C ALA A 375 9.74 5.67 -40.55
N ALA A 376 10.05 4.99 -39.43
CA ALA A 376 9.05 4.41 -38.55
C ALA A 376 8.38 5.43 -37.60
N ASP A 377 9.03 6.58 -37.36
CA ASP A 377 8.56 7.64 -36.44
C ASP A 377 8.24 7.13 -35.01
N GLU A 378 9.00 6.12 -34.56
CA GLU A 378 8.81 5.49 -33.25
C GLU A 378 9.86 6.04 -32.25
N PRO A 379 9.46 6.80 -31.21
CA PRO A 379 10.38 7.53 -30.33
C PRO A 379 11.46 6.67 -29.66
N PHE A 380 11.13 5.41 -29.34
CA PHE A 380 12.09 4.48 -28.75
C PHE A 380 13.22 4.13 -29.70
N TYR A 381 12.90 3.77 -30.95
CA TYR A 381 13.89 3.38 -31.95
C TYR A 381 14.70 4.59 -32.44
N LEU A 382 14.08 5.76 -32.54
CA LEU A 382 14.77 7.03 -32.80
C LEU A 382 15.83 7.31 -31.74
N ALA A 383 15.45 7.27 -30.46
CA ALA A 383 16.38 7.51 -29.37
C ALA A 383 17.56 6.52 -29.36
N GLU A 384 17.29 5.22 -29.56
CA GLU A 384 18.36 4.20 -29.56
C GLU A 384 19.28 4.33 -30.79
N SER A 385 18.71 4.34 -32.00
CA SER A 385 19.50 4.39 -33.24
C SER A 385 20.31 5.67 -33.36
N GLY A 386 19.73 6.82 -33.00
CA GLY A 386 20.43 8.09 -33.04
C GLY A 386 21.55 8.15 -32.01
N THR A 387 21.39 7.54 -30.83
CA THR A 387 22.48 7.47 -29.83
C THR A 387 23.62 6.61 -30.33
N PHE A 388 23.34 5.44 -30.92
CA PHE A 388 24.41 4.60 -31.48
C PHE A 388 25.15 5.29 -32.61
N LEU A 389 24.42 5.91 -33.55
CA LEU A 389 25.04 6.64 -34.65
C LEU A 389 25.84 7.84 -34.13
N PHE A 390 25.29 8.59 -33.17
CA PHE A 390 25.96 9.71 -32.54
C PHE A 390 27.29 9.29 -31.88
N ASP A 391 27.26 8.28 -31.00
CA ASP A 391 28.46 7.80 -30.31
C ASP A 391 29.52 7.29 -31.29
N HIS A 392 29.10 6.65 -32.38
CA HIS A 392 30.02 6.22 -33.45
C HIS A 392 30.69 7.41 -34.15
N LEU A 393 29.94 8.45 -34.48
CA LEU A 393 30.46 9.65 -35.14
C LEU A 393 31.42 10.44 -34.23
N ILE A 394 31.11 10.50 -32.92
CA ILE A 394 32.01 11.08 -31.91
C ILE A 394 33.33 10.31 -31.85
N ALA A 395 33.28 8.97 -31.80
CA ALA A 395 34.49 8.14 -31.77
C ALA A 395 35.38 8.32 -33.02
N ARG A 396 34.77 8.64 -34.16
CA ARG A 396 35.45 8.92 -35.45
C ARG A 396 35.89 10.37 -35.60
N GLN A 397 35.60 11.24 -34.63
CA GLN A 397 35.83 12.69 -34.70
C GLN A 397 35.10 13.37 -35.88
N SER A 398 33.98 12.80 -36.32
CA SER A 398 33.11 13.33 -37.38
C SER A 398 32.13 14.35 -36.79
N TRP A 399 32.67 15.50 -36.35
CA TRP A 399 31.92 16.45 -35.51
C TRP A 399 30.71 17.08 -36.19
N ARG A 400 30.78 17.34 -37.49
CA ARG A 400 29.70 17.97 -38.24
C ARG A 400 28.52 17.02 -38.42
N GLU A 401 28.80 15.76 -38.73
CA GLU A 401 27.80 14.71 -38.84
C GLU A 401 27.17 14.40 -37.47
N ALA A 402 27.99 14.37 -36.41
CA ALA A 402 27.49 14.18 -35.04
C ALA A 402 26.56 15.33 -34.62
N LEU A 403 26.89 16.58 -35.00
CA LEU A 403 26.02 17.73 -34.79
C LEU A 403 24.67 17.56 -35.49
N THR A 404 24.65 17.16 -36.76
CA THR A 404 23.40 16.92 -37.50
C THR A 404 22.52 15.87 -36.81
N VAL A 405 23.10 14.74 -36.38
CA VAL A 405 22.35 13.68 -35.68
C VAL A 405 21.79 14.19 -34.35
N TRP A 406 22.56 15.01 -33.62
CA TRP A 406 22.07 15.63 -32.38
C TRP A 406 20.89 16.60 -32.61
N GLU A 407 20.98 17.45 -33.64
CA GLU A 407 19.91 18.39 -34.00
C GLU A 407 18.62 17.65 -34.40
N GLU A 408 18.77 16.59 -35.21
CA GLU A 408 17.63 15.74 -35.59
C GLU A 408 17.03 15.01 -34.39
N LEU A 409 17.86 14.44 -33.50
CA LEU A 409 17.39 13.80 -32.27
C LEU A 409 16.63 14.77 -31.36
N ASP A 410 17.12 15.98 -31.15
CA ASP A 410 16.44 16.97 -30.30
C ASP A 410 15.13 17.45 -30.94
N ARG A 411 15.07 17.52 -32.28
CA ARG A 411 13.86 17.84 -33.03
C ARG A 411 12.82 16.72 -32.98
N LEU A 412 13.23 15.48 -33.24
CA LEU A 412 12.35 14.31 -33.37
C LEU A 412 11.94 13.73 -32.01
N VAL A 413 12.81 13.81 -31.00
CA VAL A 413 12.54 13.31 -29.65
C VAL A 413 12.78 14.40 -28.59
N PRO A 414 11.91 15.44 -28.52
CA PRO A 414 12.11 16.56 -27.62
C PRO A 414 12.24 16.13 -26.16
N GLY A 415 13.34 16.53 -25.53
CA GLY A 415 13.62 16.19 -24.13
C GLY A 415 14.42 14.91 -23.93
N TYR A 416 14.74 14.16 -25.00
CA TYR A 416 15.73 13.10 -24.94
C TYR A 416 17.09 13.64 -24.45
N ARG A 417 17.84 12.79 -23.75
CA ARG A 417 19.14 13.13 -23.16
C ARG A 417 20.18 12.14 -23.66
N LEU A 418 21.10 12.64 -24.48
CA LEU A 418 22.32 11.91 -24.78
C LEU A 418 23.18 11.71 -23.53
N PRO A 419 24.06 10.69 -23.52
CA PRO A 419 25.07 10.54 -22.48
C PRO A 419 25.88 11.82 -22.30
N THR A 420 26.02 12.29 -21.06
CA THR A 420 26.74 13.53 -20.71
C THR A 420 28.14 13.57 -21.31
N ARG A 421 28.84 12.44 -21.30
CA ARG A 421 30.20 12.31 -21.84
C ARG A 421 30.24 12.59 -23.34
N SER A 422 29.45 11.89 -24.15
CA SER A 422 29.43 12.06 -25.60
C SER A 422 29.04 13.48 -26.01
N LEU A 423 28.14 14.12 -25.25
CA LEU A 423 27.74 15.50 -25.48
C LEU A 423 28.87 16.51 -25.17
N CYS A 424 29.63 16.30 -24.09
CA CYS A 424 30.82 17.11 -23.81
C CYS A 424 31.90 16.91 -24.88
N GLU A 425 32.13 15.66 -25.31
CA GLU A 425 33.08 15.34 -26.39
C GLU A 425 32.67 16.02 -27.71
N LEU A 426 31.38 16.08 -28.04
CA LEU A 426 30.88 16.86 -29.19
C LEU A 426 31.22 18.35 -29.06
N ILE A 427 30.91 18.97 -27.92
CA ILE A 427 31.09 20.41 -27.74
C ILE A 427 32.58 20.77 -27.81
N GLU A 428 33.43 19.98 -27.15
CA GLU A 428 34.90 20.16 -27.20
C GLU A 428 35.44 19.93 -28.62
N GLY A 429 34.98 18.89 -29.31
CA GLY A 429 35.37 18.57 -30.69
C GLY A 429 34.96 19.67 -31.67
N LEU A 430 33.73 20.18 -31.56
CA LEU A 430 33.23 21.30 -32.38
C LEU A 430 34.04 22.57 -32.13
N ALA A 431 34.31 22.93 -30.88
CA ALA A 431 35.13 24.09 -30.54
C ALA A 431 36.56 23.96 -31.11
N GLY A 432 37.19 22.79 -30.95
CA GLY A 432 38.52 22.52 -31.48
C GLY A 432 38.59 22.51 -33.01
N ALA A 433 37.49 22.16 -33.68
CA ALA A 433 37.38 22.16 -35.14
C ALA A 433 36.91 23.50 -35.75
N GLY A 434 36.81 24.58 -34.95
CA GLY A 434 36.45 25.92 -35.41
C GLY A 434 34.94 26.20 -35.49
N TYR A 435 34.09 25.31 -34.98
CA TYR A 435 32.63 25.47 -34.92
C TYR A 435 32.16 26.04 -33.55
N SER A 436 32.82 27.11 -33.09
CA SER A 436 32.61 27.66 -31.73
C SER A 436 31.19 28.14 -31.47
N GLU A 437 30.48 28.67 -32.49
CA GLU A 437 29.09 29.12 -32.35
C GLU A 437 28.12 27.95 -32.12
N SER A 438 28.28 26.86 -32.88
CA SER A 438 27.51 25.62 -32.68
C SER A 438 27.80 25.01 -31.32
N ALA A 439 29.08 24.93 -30.93
CA ALA A 439 29.49 24.44 -29.62
C ALA A 439 28.84 25.24 -28.47
N ARG A 440 28.86 26.58 -28.57
CA ARG A 440 28.20 27.47 -27.61
C ARG A 440 26.69 27.26 -27.55
N THR A 441 26.04 27.15 -28.70
CA THR A 441 24.59 26.93 -28.78
C THR A 441 24.16 25.63 -28.10
N ILE A 442 24.89 24.53 -28.35
CA ILE A 442 24.65 23.24 -27.69
C ILE A 442 24.87 23.35 -26.18
N LEU A 443 25.96 23.99 -25.76
CA LEU A 443 26.30 24.19 -24.37
C LEU A 443 25.18 24.96 -23.64
N GLU A 444 24.73 26.09 -24.17
CA GLU A 444 23.67 26.90 -23.57
C GLU A 444 22.34 26.14 -23.48
N LYS A 445 21.99 25.37 -24.51
CA LYS A 445 20.77 24.56 -24.55
C LYS A 445 20.80 23.39 -23.55
N THR A 446 21.98 22.83 -23.30
CA THR A 446 22.13 21.62 -22.46
C THR A 446 22.59 21.92 -21.03
N ARG A 447 23.11 23.12 -20.75
CA ARG A 447 23.55 23.60 -19.42
C ARG A 447 22.53 23.38 -18.30
N PRO A 448 21.23 23.70 -18.45
CA PRO A 448 20.25 23.44 -17.40
C PRO A 448 20.08 21.95 -17.09
N LYS A 449 20.39 21.06 -18.05
CA LYS A 449 20.28 19.60 -17.91
C LYS A 449 21.49 19.03 -17.17
N PHE A 450 22.68 19.63 -17.31
CA PHE A 450 23.91 19.22 -16.60
C PHE A 450 23.93 19.61 -15.12
N LEU A 451 23.36 20.76 -14.76
CA LEU A 451 23.37 21.27 -13.38
C LEU A 451 22.55 20.43 -12.39
N ASP A 452 21.68 19.54 -12.89
CA ASP A 452 20.74 18.77 -12.07
C ASP A 452 21.37 17.50 -11.47
N LYS A 453 22.55 17.02 -11.95
CA LYS A 453 23.21 15.82 -11.40
C LYS A 453 24.74 15.80 -11.51
N GLU A 454 25.34 15.25 -10.44
CA GLU A 454 26.72 14.74 -10.27
C GLU A 454 27.91 15.71 -10.38
N ARG A 455 28.92 15.42 -9.54
CA ARG A 455 30.21 16.14 -9.48
C ARG A 455 30.99 16.02 -10.80
N VAL A 456 30.84 14.89 -11.50
CA VAL A 456 31.52 14.59 -12.78
C VAL A 456 31.04 15.49 -13.91
N ALA A 457 29.73 15.76 -13.99
CA ALA A 457 29.17 16.67 -15.00
C ALA A 457 29.71 18.10 -14.85
N ARG A 458 29.96 18.56 -13.61
CA ARG A 458 30.56 19.89 -13.37
C ARG A 458 32.02 19.98 -13.83
N VAL A 459 32.81 18.92 -13.63
CA VAL A 459 34.21 18.90 -14.08
C VAL A 459 34.29 18.93 -15.60
N LEU A 460 33.48 18.10 -16.27
CA LEU A 460 33.40 18.10 -17.72
C LEU A 460 32.88 19.44 -18.26
N LEU A 461 31.84 20.01 -17.65
CA LEU A 461 31.30 21.31 -18.04
C LEU A 461 32.33 22.43 -17.94
N ASN A 462 33.10 22.49 -16.86
CA ASN A 462 34.14 23.51 -16.70
C ASN A 462 35.22 23.39 -17.77
N ARG A 463 35.63 22.16 -18.12
CA ARG A 463 36.60 21.90 -19.19
C ARG A 463 36.05 22.33 -20.55
N THR A 464 34.79 21.98 -20.82
CA THR A 464 34.10 22.36 -22.05
C THR A 464 33.91 23.88 -22.14
N GLU A 465 33.57 24.56 -21.05
CA GLU A 465 33.48 26.02 -20.97
C GLU A 465 34.84 26.69 -21.25
N GLN A 466 35.94 26.14 -20.71
CA GLN A 466 37.29 26.60 -21.04
C GLN A 466 37.62 26.40 -22.53
N ALA A 467 37.22 25.28 -23.14
CA ALA A 467 37.45 25.04 -24.57
C ALA A 467 36.67 26.03 -25.47
N VAL A 468 35.45 26.39 -25.08
CA VAL A 468 34.58 27.30 -25.86
C VAL A 468 34.94 28.77 -25.65
N PHE A 469 35.28 29.18 -24.42
CA PHE A 469 35.47 30.59 -24.06
C PHE A 469 36.92 31.00 -23.79
N GLY A 470 37.84 30.05 -23.57
CA GLY A 470 39.21 30.31 -23.09
C GLY A 470 40.23 30.69 -24.17
N ASN A 471 39.91 30.55 -25.46
CA ASN A 471 40.82 30.88 -26.57
C ASN A 471 40.76 32.36 -27.02
N GLY A 472 40.10 33.23 -26.25
CA GLY A 472 40.10 34.67 -26.49
C GLY A 472 41.28 35.36 -25.81
N ASN A 473 42.45 35.31 -26.44
CA ASN A 473 43.54 36.28 -26.24
C ASN A 473 43.78 37.01 -27.56
#